data_AF-A0ABD0PPI2-F1
#
_entry.id   AF-A0ABD0PPI2-F1
#
_cell.length_a   1.000
_cell.length_b   1.000
_cell.length_c   1.000
_cell.angle_alpha   90.00
_cell.angle_beta   90.00
_cell.angle_gamma   90.00
#
_symmetry.space_group_name_H-M   'P 1'
#
loop_
_entity.id
_entity.type
_entity.pdbx_description
1 polymer ?
#
loop_
_entity_poly.entity_id
_entity_poly.type
_entity_poly.pdbx_seq_one_letter_code
_entity_poly.pdbx_strand_id
1 'polypeptide(L)'
;QGKTGATGQRLKEATKINLSLSTLGNVISALVDGKSTHVPYRNSKLTRLLQDSLGGNSKTMMCANIGPADYNYDETISTLRYANRAKNIKNKARINEDPKDALLRQFQKEIEELKKKLEE
;
A
#
# COMPACT_ATOMS: atom_id res chain seq x y z
N GLN A 1 1.48 -22.70 -8.65
CA GLN A 1 2.70 -22.19 -9.30
C GLN A 1 3.59 -23.34 -9.77
N GLY A 2 3.19 -24.05 -10.84
CA GLY A 2 3.95 -25.17 -11.43
C GLY A 2 4.42 -24.93 -12.87
N LYS A 3 4.10 -23.76 -13.45
CA LYS A 3 4.36 -23.45 -14.87
C LYS A 3 5.79 -23.01 -15.18
N THR A 4 6.62 -22.72 -14.18
CA THR A 4 7.91 -22.05 -14.41
C THR A 4 9.02 -22.97 -14.89
N GLY A 5 8.93 -24.29 -14.67
CA GLY A 5 9.95 -25.28 -15.07
C GLY A 5 11.38 -24.94 -14.62
N ALA A 6 11.52 -24.05 -13.63
CA ALA A 6 12.77 -23.37 -13.34
C ALA A 6 13.66 -24.24 -12.45
N THR A 7 14.91 -24.44 -12.86
CA THR A 7 15.92 -25.21 -12.11
C THR A 7 17.12 -24.33 -11.73
N GLY A 8 17.90 -24.77 -10.73
CA GLY A 8 19.15 -24.10 -10.34
C GLY A 8 18.99 -22.65 -9.88
N GLN A 9 19.73 -21.73 -10.49
CA GLN A 9 19.69 -20.29 -10.14
C GLN A 9 18.32 -19.65 -10.40
N ARG A 10 17.63 -20.03 -11.48
CA ARG A 10 16.28 -19.53 -11.79
C ARG A 10 15.25 -19.95 -10.76
N LEU A 11 15.41 -21.13 -10.16
CA LEU A 11 14.56 -21.54 -9.04
C LEU A 11 14.79 -20.66 -7.81
N LYS A 12 16.06 -20.38 -7.45
CA LYS A 12 16.39 -19.50 -6.32
C LYS A 12 15.83 -18.09 -6.51
N GLU A 13 15.87 -17.59 -7.73
CA GLU A 13 15.27 -16.31 -8.10
C GLU A 13 13.74 -16.34 -8.01
N ALA A 14 13.10 -17.35 -8.60
CA ALA A 14 11.65 -17.52 -8.53
C ALA A 14 11.16 -17.61 -7.07
N THR A 15 11.88 -18.30 -6.19
CA THR A 15 11.59 -18.36 -4.76
C THR A 15 11.65 -16.98 -4.11
N LYS A 16 12.64 -16.15 -4.44
CA LYS A 16 12.77 -14.79 -3.89
C LYS A 16 11.68 -13.84 -4.40
N ILE A 17 11.29 -13.95 -5.67
CA ILE A 17 10.16 -13.18 -6.25
C ILE A 17 8.85 -13.57 -5.55
N ASN A 18 8.62 -14.86 -5.36
CA ASN A 18 7.41 -15.34 -4.69
C ASN A 18 7.39 -14.97 -3.20
N LEU A 19 8.56 -14.84 -2.56
CA LEU A 19 8.64 -14.38 -1.17
C LEU A 19 8.08 -12.96 -1.00
N SER A 20 8.49 -12.01 -1.86
CA SER A 20 8.01 -10.63 -1.76
C SER A 20 6.53 -10.52 -2.11
N LEU A 21 6.05 -11.22 -3.15
CA LEU A 21 4.63 -11.24 -3.52
C LEU A 21 3.76 -11.88 -2.43
N SER A 22 4.20 -12.99 -1.84
CA SER A 22 3.48 -13.68 -0.76
C SER A 22 3.44 -12.79 0.49
N THR A 23 4.56 -12.14 0.82
CA THR A 23 4.62 -11.20 1.95
C THR A 23 3.70 -10.00 1.72
N LEU A 24 3.66 -9.47 0.50
CA LEU A 24 2.73 -8.41 0.13
C LEU A 24 1.27 -8.87 0.30
N GLY A 25 0.96 -10.09 -0.12
CA GLY A 25 -0.36 -10.69 0.11
C GLY A 25 -0.74 -10.76 1.60
N ASN A 26 0.18 -11.15 2.46
CA ASN A 26 -0.03 -11.20 3.92
C ASN A 26 -0.24 -9.82 4.53
N VAL A 27 0.51 -8.81 4.07
CA VAL A 27 0.33 -7.40 4.49
C VAL A 27 -1.06 -6.91 4.11
N ILE A 28 -1.51 -7.16 2.88
CA ILE A 28 -2.84 -6.77 2.41
C ILE A 28 -3.92 -7.44 3.25
N SER A 29 -3.84 -8.75 3.48
CA SER A 29 -4.84 -9.46 4.30
C SER A 29 -4.88 -8.90 5.72
N ALA A 30 -3.73 -8.65 6.35
CA ALA A 30 -3.67 -8.07 7.69
C ALA A 30 -4.31 -6.66 7.76
N LEU A 31 -4.11 -5.84 6.72
CA LEU A 31 -4.70 -4.49 6.62
C LEU A 31 -6.21 -4.51 6.39
N VAL A 32 -6.71 -5.48 5.61
CA VAL A 32 -8.13 -5.60 5.28
C VAL A 32 -8.92 -6.20 6.44
N ASP A 33 -8.39 -7.23 7.10
CA ASP A 33 -9.08 -7.88 8.21
C ASP A 33 -9.22 -6.95 9.43
N GLY A 34 -8.27 -6.01 9.61
CA GLY A 34 -8.31 -5.01 10.68
C GLY A 34 -8.20 -5.58 12.11
N LYS A 35 -8.13 -6.90 12.26
CA LYS A 35 -8.03 -7.61 13.54
C LYS A 35 -6.60 -7.71 14.06
N SER A 36 -5.61 -7.60 13.17
CA SER A 36 -4.20 -7.68 13.55
C SER A 36 -3.67 -6.31 13.93
N THR A 37 -3.16 -6.19 15.16
CA THR A 37 -2.41 -5.00 15.60
C THR A 37 -1.05 -4.89 14.92
N HIS A 38 -0.51 -6.01 14.42
CA HIS A 38 0.77 -6.06 13.74
C HIS A 38 0.61 -6.38 12.26
N VAL A 39 1.18 -5.53 11.39
CA VAL A 39 1.25 -5.75 9.94
C VAL A 39 2.71 -6.07 9.57
N PRO A 40 2.97 -7.21 8.89
CA PRO A 40 4.31 -7.77 8.74
C PRO A 40 5.15 -7.11 7.62
N TYR A 41 5.26 -5.79 7.58
CA TYR A 41 6.02 -5.09 6.53
C TYR A 41 7.50 -5.48 6.50
N ARG A 42 8.06 -5.93 7.63
CA ARG A 42 9.49 -6.29 7.77
C ARG A 42 9.86 -7.62 7.13
N ASN A 43 8.89 -8.45 6.78
CA ASN A 43 9.14 -9.79 6.23
C ASN A 43 9.71 -9.74 4.80
N SER A 44 9.63 -8.59 4.11
CA SER A 44 10.32 -8.37 2.85
C SER A 44 10.79 -6.93 2.71
N LYS A 45 11.88 -6.71 1.96
CA LYS A 45 12.35 -5.35 1.64
C LYS A 45 11.30 -4.56 0.85
N LEU A 46 10.58 -5.23 -0.06
CA LEU A 46 9.55 -4.61 -0.89
C LEU A 46 8.42 -4.04 -0.03
N THR A 47 7.85 -4.84 0.87
CA THR A 47 6.78 -4.40 1.77
C THR A 47 7.21 -3.32 2.74
N ARG A 48 8.50 -3.30 3.11
CA ARG A 48 9.06 -2.24 3.96
C ARG A 48 9.17 -0.92 3.21
N LEU A 49 9.58 -0.94 1.94
CA LEU A 49 9.61 0.26 1.09
C LEU A 49 8.20 0.78 0.77
N LEU A 50 7.24 -0.12 0.60
CA LEU A 50 5.84 0.22 0.27
C LEU A 50 4.96 0.43 1.51
N GLN A 51 5.52 0.47 2.71
CA GLN A 51 4.76 0.58 3.96
C GLN A 51 3.84 1.82 3.95
N ASP A 52 4.33 2.96 3.49
CA ASP A 52 3.52 4.18 3.40
C ASP A 52 2.41 4.09 2.36
N SER A 53 2.61 3.29 1.32
CA SER A 53 1.63 3.05 0.26
C SER A 53 0.52 2.07 0.68
N LEU A 54 0.73 1.28 1.72
CA LEU A 54 -0.19 0.23 2.12
C LEU A 54 -0.64 0.47 3.56
N GLY A 55 -1.67 1.28 3.76
CA GLY A 55 -2.21 1.65 5.07
C GLY A 55 -1.56 2.88 5.72
N GLY A 56 -0.60 3.52 5.04
CA GLY A 56 0.14 4.68 5.55
C GLY A 56 -0.30 6.02 4.92
N ASN A 57 0.66 6.95 4.86
CA ASN A 57 0.47 8.29 4.32
C ASN A 57 0.81 8.35 2.83
N SER A 58 -0.09 7.83 1.99
CA SER A 58 0.05 7.89 0.53
C SER A 58 -1.29 7.75 -0.18
N LYS A 59 -1.40 8.37 -1.36
CA LYS A 59 -2.49 8.09 -2.31
C LYS A 59 -2.03 6.98 -3.25
N THR A 60 -2.56 5.79 -3.04
CA THR A 60 -2.05 4.58 -3.73
C THR A 60 -3.06 4.06 -4.74
N MET A 61 -2.56 3.72 -5.92
CA MET A 61 -3.31 3.08 -7.00
C MET A 61 -2.62 1.75 -7.35
N MET A 62 -3.43 0.69 -7.51
CA MET A 62 -2.95 -0.62 -7.95
C MET A 62 -3.52 -0.91 -9.35
N CYS A 63 -2.65 -1.19 -10.31
CA CYS A 63 -3.03 -1.69 -11.63
C CYS A 63 -2.87 -3.21 -11.66
N ALA A 64 -3.96 -3.92 -11.96
CA ALA A 64 -3.97 -5.38 -12.04
C ALA A 64 -3.95 -5.82 -13.52
N ASN A 65 -2.78 -6.26 -14.00
CA ASN A 65 -2.62 -6.74 -15.38
C ASN A 65 -3.05 -8.20 -15.50
N ILE A 66 -3.95 -8.49 -16.43
CA ILE A 66 -4.50 -9.83 -16.67
C ILE A 66 -4.41 -10.20 -18.16
N GLY A 67 -4.33 -11.49 -18.45
CA GLY A 67 -4.38 -12.02 -19.81
C GLY A 67 -5.78 -12.55 -20.14
N PRO A 68 -6.34 -12.29 -21.34
CA PRO A 68 -7.67 -12.74 -21.72
C PRO A 68 -7.73 -14.20 -22.18
N ALA A 69 -6.59 -14.86 -22.40
CA ALA A 69 -6.55 -16.22 -22.93
C ALA A 69 -6.96 -17.28 -21.88
N ASP A 70 -7.65 -18.33 -22.34
CA ASP A 70 -8.20 -19.39 -21.47
C ASP A 70 -7.13 -20.09 -20.62
N TYR A 71 -5.93 -20.32 -21.15
CA TYR A 71 -4.83 -20.94 -20.40
C TYR A 71 -4.31 -20.09 -19.24
N ASN A 72 -4.69 -18.80 -19.16
CA ASN A 72 -4.38 -17.90 -18.07
C ASN A 72 -5.50 -17.78 -17.04
N TYR A 73 -6.63 -18.46 -17.23
CA TYR A 73 -7.83 -18.33 -16.39
C TYR A 73 -7.52 -18.34 -14.87
N ASP A 74 -6.78 -19.35 -14.40
CA ASP A 74 -6.44 -19.48 -12.97
C ASP A 74 -5.58 -18.32 -12.43
N GLU A 75 -4.63 -17.83 -13.22
CA GLU A 75 -3.75 -16.71 -12.86
C GLU A 75 -4.51 -15.37 -12.92
N THR A 76 -5.40 -15.21 -13.90
CA THR A 76 -6.30 -14.06 -14.02
C THR A 76 -7.23 -13.97 -12.82
N ILE A 77 -7.89 -15.07 -12.42
CA ILE A 77 -8.75 -15.11 -11.23
C ILE A 77 -7.93 -14.82 -9.95
N SER A 78 -6.72 -15.36 -9.84
CA SER A 78 -5.84 -15.12 -8.69
C SER A 78 -5.46 -13.64 -8.56
N THR A 79 -5.10 -13.00 -9.69
CA THR A 79 -4.80 -11.57 -9.77
C THR A 79 -6.01 -10.70 -9.42
N LEU A 80 -7.19 -11.01 -9.94
CA LEU A 80 -8.42 -10.26 -9.65
C LEU A 80 -8.82 -10.38 -8.17
N ARG A 81 -8.73 -11.57 -7.58
CA ARG A 81 -8.98 -11.77 -6.14
C ARG A 81 -8.00 -10.96 -5.28
N TYR A 82 -6.74 -10.90 -5.71
CA TYR A 82 -5.72 -10.11 -5.05
C TYR A 82 -6.04 -8.61 -5.10
N ALA A 83 -6.36 -8.09 -6.28
CA ALA A 83 -6.76 -6.69 -6.47
C ALA A 83 -8.03 -6.34 -5.67
N ASN A 84 -9.00 -7.26 -5.61
CA ASN A 84 -10.22 -7.06 -4.81
C ASN A 84 -9.92 -6.92 -3.32
N ARG A 85 -8.95 -7.67 -2.78
CA ARG A 85 -8.50 -7.45 -1.38
C ARG A 85 -7.80 -6.11 -1.23
N ALA A 86 -6.87 -5.79 -2.13
CA ALA A 86 -6.12 -4.53 -2.09
C ALA A 86 -7.02 -3.28 -2.12
N LYS A 87 -8.15 -3.34 -2.86
CA LYS A 87 -9.17 -2.28 -2.92
C LYS A 87 -9.72 -1.88 -1.54
N ASN A 88 -9.74 -2.80 -0.58
CA ASN A 88 -10.31 -2.54 0.76
C ASN A 88 -9.31 -1.90 1.74
N ILE A 89 -8.06 -1.69 1.32
CA ILE A 89 -7.05 -1.02 2.15
C ILE A 89 -7.42 0.46 2.28
N LYS A 90 -7.45 0.96 3.51
CA LYS A 90 -7.70 2.37 3.82
C LYS A 90 -6.40 3.07 4.17
N ASN A 91 -5.91 3.93 3.27
CA ASN A 91 -4.78 4.81 3.54
C ASN A 91 -5.23 6.08 4.26
N LYS A 92 -4.33 6.66 5.06
CA LYS A 92 -4.54 7.94 5.76
C LYS A 92 -3.59 8.98 5.18
N ALA A 93 -3.89 9.40 3.96
CA ALA A 93 -3.11 10.44 3.28
C ALA A 93 -3.28 11.79 4.01
N ARG A 94 -2.15 12.45 4.28
CA ARG A 94 -2.02 13.74 4.95
C ARG A 94 -1.03 14.59 4.16
N ILE A 95 -1.21 15.91 4.20
CA ILE A 95 -0.27 16.84 3.57
C ILE A 95 1.00 16.83 4.41
N ASN A 96 2.14 16.56 3.77
CA ASN A 96 3.45 16.64 4.39
C ASN A 96 3.91 18.10 4.34
N GLU A 97 3.63 18.86 5.39
CA GLU A 97 4.12 20.23 5.55
C GLU A 97 5.32 20.24 6.51
N ASP A 98 6.28 21.14 6.28
CA ASP A 98 7.33 21.39 7.26
C ASP A 98 6.68 21.90 8.55
N PRO A 99 7.10 21.43 9.75
CA PRO A 99 6.56 21.90 11.02
C PRO A 99 6.52 23.43 11.15
N LYS A 100 7.49 24.14 10.56
CA LYS A 100 7.53 25.61 10.57
C LYS A 100 6.42 26.23 9.74
N ASP A 101 6.21 25.71 8.54
CA ASP A 101 5.16 26.19 7.62
C ASP A 101 3.76 25.89 8.17
N ALA A 102 3.59 24.73 8.81
CA ALA A 102 2.36 24.37 9.51
C ALA A 102 2.05 25.34 10.66
N LEU A 103 3.07 25.72 11.46
CA LEU A 103 2.93 26.68 12.55
C LEU A 103 2.58 28.08 12.02
N LEU A 104 3.28 28.54 10.98
CA LEU A 104 3.04 29.83 10.35
C LEU A 104 1.61 29.94 9.83
N ARG A 105 1.09 28.88 9.22
CA ARG A 105 -0.29 28.82 8.74
C ARG A 105 -1.30 28.86 9.88
N GLN A 106 -1.05 28.14 10.98
CA GLN A 106 -1.91 28.20 12.17
C GLN A 106 -1.95 29.60 12.75
N PHE A 107 -0.79 30.25 12.93
CA PHE A 107 -0.71 31.61 13.45
C PHE A 107 -1.38 32.63 12.53
N GLN A 108 -1.19 32.53 11.22
CA GLN A 108 -1.89 33.42 10.27
C GLN A 108 -3.41 33.28 10.38
N LYS A 109 -3.91 32.04 10.50
CA LYS A 109 -5.35 31.76 10.64
C LYS A 109 -5.90 32.30 11.96
N GLU A 110 -5.15 32.16 13.04
CA GLU A 110 -5.51 32.67 14.37
C GLU A 110 -5.51 34.20 14.40
N ILE A 111 -4.53 34.86 13.76
CA ILE A 111 -4.50 36.31 13.58
C ILE A 111 -5.73 36.80 12.81
N GLU A 112 -6.12 36.10 11.75
CA GLU A 112 -7.30 36.46 10.95
C GLU A 112 -8.60 36.31 11.74
N GLU A 113 -8.77 35.21 12.49
CA GLU A 113 -9.92 35.01 13.37
C GLU A 113 -10.01 36.06 14.47
N LEU A 114 -8.89 36.40 15.11
CA LEU A 114 -8.84 37.40 16.17
C LEU A 114 -9.14 38.81 15.65
N LYS A 115 -8.61 39.17 14.47
CA LYS A 115 -8.92 40.45 13.82
C LYS A 115 -10.41 40.56 13.51
N LYS A 116 -11.03 39.49 13.02
CA LYS A 116 -12.46 39.47 12.70
C LYS A 116 -13.34 39.69 13.94
N LYS A 117 -12.93 39.15 15.10
CA LYS A 117 -13.63 39.37 16.38
C LYS A 117 -13.45 40.78 16.97
N LEU A 118 -12.44 41.52 16.53
CA LEU A 118 -12.21 42.90 16.94
C LEU A 118 -12.98 43.91 16.07
N GLU A 119 -13.42 43.48 14.89
CA GLU A 119 -14.24 44.28 13.96
C GLU A 119 -15.76 44.11 14.22
N GLU A 120 -16.17 43.14 15.05
CA GLU A 120 -17.51 42.99 15.63
C GLU A 120 -17.63 43.74 16.97
#